data_AF-A0A086PBF9-F1
#
_entry.id   AF-A0A086PBF9-F1
#
_cell.length_a   1.000
_cell.length_b   1.000
_cell.length_c   1.000
_cell.angle_alpha   90.00
_cell.angle_beta   90.00
_cell.angle_gamma   90.00
#
_symmetry.space_group_name_H-M   'P 1'
#
loop_
_entity.id
_entity.type
_entity.pdbx_description
1 polymer ?
#
loop_
_entity_poly.entity_id
_entity_poly.type
_entity_poly.pdbx_seq_one_letter_code
_entity_poly.pdbx_strand_id
1 'polypeptide(L)'
;MEENRFKVTELRRASAQAEFMERVRTQTVLAEKLLAALLLVNGGAMVGLFTFIGNMQKRGISLRLDTAMLWWSFWGFVVGLVATLAAFAMAFLSQHHFSLSCQYEIMRYDREVLNGASKDNAAERAEVVAGGKFYAAGIILTFGSIIAFLLGCGLALAGVLPA
;
A
#
# COMPACT_ATOMS: atom_id res chain seq x y z
N MET A 1 43.46 -9.53 22.67
CA MET A 1 42.26 -10.39 22.49
C MET A 1 40.95 -9.60 22.51
N GLU A 2 40.82 -8.51 23.27
CA GLU A 2 39.60 -7.70 23.31
C GLU A 2 39.34 -6.88 22.04
N GLU A 3 40.37 -6.31 21.42
CA GLU A 3 40.24 -5.55 20.16
C GLU A 3 39.64 -6.40 19.02
N ASN A 4 39.94 -7.70 18.99
CA ASN A 4 39.42 -8.62 17.99
C ASN A 4 37.94 -8.95 18.23
N ARG A 5 37.50 -9.03 19.50
CA ARG A 5 36.07 -9.20 19.85
C ARG A 5 35.25 -7.95 19.55
N PHE A 6 35.82 -6.76 19.74
CA PHE A 6 35.16 -5.50 19.40
C PHE A 6 34.90 -5.40 17.89
N LYS A 7 35.93 -5.62 17.06
CA LYS A 7 35.81 -5.61 15.59
C LYS A 7 34.79 -6.62 15.06
N VAL A 8 34.77 -7.85 15.59
CA VAL A 8 33.79 -8.87 15.19
C VAL A 8 32.37 -8.46 15.56
N THR A 9 32.18 -7.78 16.70
CA THR A 9 30.86 -7.31 17.13
C THR A 9 30.35 -6.17 16.26
N GLU A 10 31.21 -5.22 15.90
CA GLU A 10 30.84 -4.14 14.98
C GLU A 10 30.52 -4.66 13.57
N LEU A 11 31.32 -5.58 13.06
CA LEU A 11 31.05 -6.24 11.77
C LEU A 11 29.70 -6.97 11.77
N ARG A 12 29.36 -7.67 12.87
CA ARG A 12 28.06 -8.32 13.02
C ARG A 12 26.90 -7.33 13.10
N ARG A 13 27.09 -6.19 13.75
CA ARG A 13 26.08 -5.12 13.81
C ARG A 13 25.85 -4.51 12.43
N ALA A 14 26.93 -4.16 11.73
CA ALA A 14 26.86 -3.61 10.39
C ALA A 14 26.21 -4.60 9.39
N SER A 15 26.55 -5.90 9.47
CA SER A 15 25.93 -6.91 8.62
C SER A 15 24.44 -7.08 8.93
N ALA A 16 24.05 -7.09 10.21
CA ALA A 16 22.65 -7.19 10.62
C ALA A 16 21.84 -5.96 10.19
N GLN A 17 22.41 -4.76 10.28
CA GLN A 17 21.78 -3.52 9.79
C GLN A 17 21.60 -3.55 8.27
N ALA A 18 22.64 -3.96 7.52
CA ALA A 18 22.56 -4.08 6.07
C ALA A 18 21.48 -5.08 5.65
N GLU A 19 21.42 -6.25 6.30
CA GLU A 19 20.39 -7.26 6.05
C GLU A 19 18.99 -6.75 6.37
N PHE A 20 18.82 -6.03 7.49
CA PHE A 20 17.54 -5.42 7.86
C PHE A 20 17.09 -4.41 6.80
N MET A 21 17.98 -3.51 6.37
CA MET A 21 17.67 -2.52 5.34
C MET A 21 17.29 -3.16 4.01
N GLU A 22 17.97 -4.25 3.62
CA GLU A 22 17.65 -4.98 2.39
C GLU A 22 16.26 -5.64 2.45
N ARG A 23 15.91 -6.23 3.60
CA ARG A 23 14.57 -6.81 3.83
C ARG A 23 13.48 -5.74 3.75
N VAL A 24 13.71 -4.57 4.35
CA VAL A 24 12.78 -3.43 4.29
C VAL A 24 12.61 -2.95 2.84
N ARG A 25 13.71 -2.80 2.10
CA ARG A 25 13.67 -2.42 0.68
C ARG A 25 12.86 -3.41 -0.16
N THR A 26 13.11 -4.71 0.04
CA THR A 26 12.38 -5.77 -0.64
C THR A 26 10.88 -5.71 -0.34
N GLN A 27 10.51 -5.47 0.93
CA GLN A 27 9.12 -5.34 1.34
C GLN A 27 8.43 -4.15 0.66
N THR A 28 9.10 -2.99 0.57
CA THR A 28 8.57 -1.80 -0.12
C THR A 28 8.33 -2.08 -1.61
N VAL A 29 9.29 -2.73 -2.28
CA VAL A 29 9.15 -3.09 -3.71
C VAL A 29 7.98 -4.07 -3.92
N LEU A 30 7.81 -5.06 -3.04
CA LEU A 30 6.69 -5.99 -3.12
C LEU A 30 5.35 -5.28 -2.90
N ALA A 31 5.28 -4.35 -1.94
CA ALA A 31 4.08 -3.56 -1.69
C ALA A 31 3.71 -2.66 -2.87
N GLU A 32 4.69 -1.99 -3.48
CA GLU A 32 4.49 -1.18 -4.69
C GLU A 32 3.96 -2.03 -5.85
N LYS A 33 4.57 -3.20 -6.09
CA LYS A 33 4.12 -4.14 -7.13
C LYS A 33 2.71 -4.65 -6.87
N LEU A 34 2.36 -4.95 -5.61
CA LEU A 34 1.00 -5.37 -5.23
C LEU A 34 -0.03 -4.28 -5.53
N LEU A 35 0.24 -3.05 -5.10
CA LEU A 35 -0.68 -1.92 -5.33
C LEU A 35 -0.83 -1.61 -6.83
N ALA A 36 0.25 -1.68 -7.60
CA ALA A 36 0.21 -1.51 -9.05
C ALA A 36 -0.63 -2.61 -9.73
N ALA A 37 -0.47 -3.87 -9.28
CA ALA A 37 -1.28 -4.98 -9.76
C ALA A 37 -2.77 -4.78 -9.42
N LEU A 38 -3.10 -4.33 -8.21
CA LEU A 38 -4.49 -4.03 -7.82
C LEU A 38 -5.10 -2.90 -8.65
N LEU A 39 -4.33 -1.85 -8.94
CA LEU A 39 -4.78 -0.75 -9.81
C LEU A 39 -5.11 -1.27 -11.21
N LEU A 40 -4.22 -2.08 -11.78
CA LEU A 40 -4.39 -2.68 -13.10
C LEU A 40 -5.58 -3.64 -13.15
N VAL A 41 -5.75 -4.48 -12.12
CA VAL A 41 -6.85 -5.45 -12.04
C VAL A 41 -8.20 -4.74 -11.94
N ASN A 42 -8.34 -3.75 -11.05
CA ASN A 42 -9.58 -2.98 -10.93
C ASN A 42 -9.89 -2.19 -12.21
N GLY A 43 -8.89 -1.50 -12.78
CA GLY A 43 -9.06 -0.75 -14.03
C GLY A 43 -9.38 -1.64 -15.23
N GLY A 44 -8.66 -2.74 -15.38
CA GLY A 44 -8.85 -3.72 -16.46
C GLY A 44 -10.21 -4.42 -16.38
N ALA A 45 -10.69 -4.73 -15.17
CA ALA A 45 -12.02 -5.30 -14.98
C ALA A 45 -13.13 -4.35 -15.46
N MET A 46 -13.03 -3.05 -15.18
CA MET A 46 -13.99 -2.06 -15.68
C MET A 46 -13.97 -1.98 -17.22
N VAL A 47 -12.79 -1.92 -17.83
CA VAL A 47 -12.66 -1.91 -19.30
C VAL A 47 -13.26 -3.19 -19.91
N GLY A 48 -12.99 -4.34 -19.30
CA GLY A 48 -13.56 -5.63 -19.70
C GLY A 48 -15.08 -5.66 -19.60
N LEU A 49 -15.64 -5.16 -18.50
CA LEU A 49 -17.08 -5.07 -18.27
C LEU A 49 -17.76 -4.20 -19.34
N PHE A 50 -17.24 -3.00 -19.61
CA PHE A 50 -17.79 -2.13 -20.64
C PHE A 50 -17.66 -2.70 -22.04
N THR A 51 -16.53 -3.35 -22.34
CA THR A 51 -16.31 -4.02 -23.62
C THR A 51 -17.31 -5.16 -23.82
N PHE A 52 -17.56 -5.96 -22.78
CA PHE A 52 -18.56 -7.03 -22.79
C PHE A 52 -19.96 -6.47 -23.06
N ILE A 53 -20.40 -5.46 -22.31
CA ILE A 53 -21.71 -4.82 -22.48
C ILE A 53 -21.87 -4.26 -23.90
N GLY A 54 -20.87 -3.53 -24.39
CA GLY A 54 -20.89 -2.95 -25.75
C GLY A 54 -20.96 -4.00 -26.86
N ASN A 55 -20.30 -5.15 -26.69
CA ASN A 55 -20.36 -6.25 -27.64
C ASN A 55 -21.70 -6.99 -27.61
N MET A 56 -22.32 -7.14 -26.43
CA MET A 56 -23.65 -7.74 -26.30
C MET A 56 -24.73 -6.90 -26.98
N GLN A 57 -24.68 -5.57 -26.81
CA GLN A 57 -25.61 -4.65 -27.47
C GLN A 57 -25.56 -4.76 -28.99
N LYS A 58 -24.37 -4.96 -29.57
CA LYS A 58 -24.20 -5.11 -31.03
C LYS A 58 -24.69 -6.45 -31.58
N ARG A 59 -24.61 -7.52 -30.79
CA ARG A 59 -24.93 -8.88 -31.26
C ARG A 59 -26.42 -9.23 -31.12
N GLY A 60 -27.24 -8.36 -30.53
CA GLY A 60 -28.67 -8.59 -30.35
C GLY A 60 -28.99 -9.82 -29.49
N ILE A 61 -28.03 -10.28 -28.68
CA ILE A 61 -28.19 -11.46 -27.82
C ILE A 61 -29.05 -11.04 -26.62
N SER A 62 -30.21 -11.67 -26.46
CA SER A 62 -31.12 -11.44 -25.34
C SER A 62 -30.65 -12.14 -24.06
N LEU A 63 -29.45 -11.82 -23.59
CA LEU A 63 -29.08 -12.11 -22.20
C LEU A 63 -29.93 -11.25 -21.28
N ARG A 64 -30.52 -11.86 -20.24
CA ARG A 64 -31.18 -11.12 -19.16
C ARG A 64 -30.10 -10.41 -18.34
N LEU A 65 -29.70 -9.24 -18.80
CA LEU A 65 -28.77 -8.38 -18.07
C LEU A 65 -29.52 -7.73 -16.91
N ASP A 66 -29.22 -8.17 -15.69
CA ASP A 66 -29.67 -7.44 -14.51
C ASP A 66 -28.85 -6.16 -14.40
N THR A 67 -29.46 -5.07 -14.86
CA THR A 67 -28.83 -3.74 -14.89
C THR A 67 -28.49 -3.27 -13.48
N ALA A 68 -29.27 -3.63 -12.46
CA ALA A 68 -28.99 -3.24 -11.08
C ALA A 68 -27.72 -3.94 -10.56
N MET A 69 -27.59 -5.25 -10.79
CA MET A 69 -26.39 -5.99 -10.37
C MET A 69 -25.12 -5.50 -11.08
N LEU A 70 -25.20 -5.24 -12.39
CA LEU A 70 -24.09 -4.68 -13.16
C LEU A 70 -23.70 -3.27 -12.69
N TRP A 71 -24.68 -2.45 -12.31
CA TRP A 71 -24.42 -1.13 -11.76
C TRP A 71 -23.69 -1.17 -10.42
N TRP A 72 -24.12 -2.06 -9.52
CA TRP A 72 -23.42 -2.25 -8.25
C TRP A 72 -22.03 -2.88 -8.42
N SER A 73 -21.86 -3.76 -9.42
CA SER A 73 -20.55 -4.29 -9.79
C SER A 73 -19.57 -3.19 -10.22
N PHE A 74 -20.02 -2.27 -11.08
CA PHE A 74 -19.23 -1.11 -11.51
C PHE A 74 -18.78 -0.27 -10.31
N TRP A 75 -19.69 0.04 -9.39
CA TRP A 75 -19.33 0.77 -8.17
C TRP A 75 -18.35 0.00 -7.28
N GLY A 76 -18.46 -1.33 -7.20
CA GLY A 76 -17.47 -2.17 -6.52
C GLY A 76 -16.06 -1.99 -7.07
N PHE A 77 -15.91 -1.99 -8.40
CA PHE A 77 -14.61 -1.75 -9.04
C PHE A 77 -14.11 -0.31 -8.88
N VAL A 78 -14.99 0.69 -8.96
CA VAL A 78 -14.63 2.11 -8.74
C VAL A 78 -14.14 2.32 -7.31
N VAL A 79 -14.87 1.81 -6.32
CA VAL A 79 -14.49 1.90 -4.90
C VAL A 79 -13.16 1.17 -4.68
N GLY A 80 -12.97 -0.02 -5.26
CA GLY A 80 -11.71 -0.75 -5.21
C GLY A 80 -10.54 0.05 -5.80
N LEU A 81 -10.75 0.67 -6.97
CA LEU A 81 -9.75 1.51 -7.61
C LEU A 81 -9.38 2.72 -6.74
N VAL A 82 -10.37 3.47 -6.26
CA VAL A 82 -10.14 4.66 -5.41
C VAL A 82 -9.45 4.28 -4.11
N ALA A 83 -9.85 3.17 -3.48
CA ALA A 83 -9.19 2.66 -2.28
C ALA A 83 -7.73 2.28 -2.55
N THR A 84 -7.41 1.69 -3.71
CA THR A 84 -6.03 1.38 -4.11
C THR A 84 -5.19 2.65 -4.30
N LEU A 85 -5.75 3.67 -4.96
CA LEU A 85 -5.07 4.97 -5.13
C LEU A 85 -4.85 5.67 -3.79
N ALA A 86 -5.84 5.64 -2.91
CA ALA A 86 -5.71 6.16 -1.56
C ALA A 86 -4.64 5.40 -0.77
N ALA A 87 -4.55 4.07 -0.91
CA ALA A 87 -3.49 3.28 -0.28
C ALA A 87 -2.10 3.68 -0.75
N PHE A 88 -1.92 3.97 -2.05
CA PHE A 88 -0.67 4.54 -2.57
C PHE A 88 -0.32 5.89 -1.92
N ALA A 89 -1.30 6.79 -1.80
CA ALA A 89 -1.10 8.09 -1.16
C ALA A 89 -0.73 7.94 0.32
N MET A 90 -1.40 7.02 1.04
CA MET A 90 -1.09 6.72 2.44
C MET A 90 0.31 6.11 2.61
N ALA A 91 0.73 5.23 1.69
CA ALA A 91 2.08 4.68 1.68
C ALA A 91 3.13 5.79 1.50
N PHE A 92 2.90 6.73 0.58
CA PHE A 92 3.77 7.88 0.38
C PHE A 92 3.86 8.76 1.65
N LEU A 93 2.71 9.12 2.24
CA LEU A 93 2.66 9.93 3.47
C LEU A 93 3.36 9.23 4.65
N SER A 94 3.17 7.92 4.79
CA SER A 94 3.86 7.13 5.82
C SER A 94 5.37 7.20 5.66
N GLN A 95 5.88 7.01 4.44
CA GLN A 95 7.32 7.11 4.15
C GLN A 95 7.86 8.53 4.36
N HIS A 96 7.07 9.56 4.05
CA HIS A 96 7.44 10.94 4.30
C HIS A 96 7.67 11.21 5.79
N HIS A 97 6.75 10.78 6.65
CA HIS A 97 6.89 10.91 8.11
C HIS A 97 8.07 10.12 8.67
N PHE A 98 8.31 8.89 8.20
CA PHE A 98 9.49 8.14 8.62
C PHE A 98 10.80 8.79 8.17
N SER A 99 10.83 9.41 6.99
CA SER A 99 11.99 10.18 6.53
C SER A 99 12.25 11.40 7.43
N LEU A 100 11.21 12.15 7.82
CA LEU A 100 11.33 13.25 8.78
C LEU A 100 11.82 12.76 10.14
N SER A 101 11.33 11.62 10.63
CA SER A 101 11.82 11.01 11.87
C SER A 101 13.33 10.74 11.80
N CYS A 102 13.84 10.18 10.71
CA CYS A 102 15.27 9.96 10.51
C CYS A 102 16.06 11.27 10.51
N GLN A 103 15.52 12.34 9.91
CA GLN A 103 16.15 13.66 9.95
C GLN A 103 16.25 14.22 11.38
N TYR A 104 15.18 14.09 12.17
CA TYR A 104 15.19 14.51 13.56
C TYR A 104 16.18 13.69 14.41
N GLU A 105 16.35 12.40 14.12
CA GLU A 105 17.36 11.56 14.77
C GLU A 105 18.79 12.04 14.47
N ILE A 106 19.11 12.34 13.21
CA ILE A 106 20.41 12.89 12.80
C ILE A 106 20.68 14.22 13.49
N MET A 107 19.71 15.15 13.46
CA MET A 107 19.83 16.45 14.13
C MET A 107 20.01 16.31 15.64
N ARG A 108 19.38 15.31 16.27
CA ARG A 108 19.57 15.03 17.70
C ARG A 108 20.99 14.56 17.97
N TYR A 109 21.51 13.63 17.16
CA TYR A 109 22.87 13.13 17.30
C TYR A 109 23.91 14.25 17.16
N ASP A 110 23.77 15.12 16.16
CA ASP A 110 24.65 16.28 15.98
C ASP A 110 24.63 17.22 17.19
N ARG A 111 23.44 17.48 17.76
CA ARG A 111 23.29 18.29 18.98
C ARG A 111 23.90 17.61 20.20
N GLU A 112 23.80 16.29 20.32
CA GLU A 112 24.39 15.54 21.43
C GLU A 112 25.93 15.62 21.40
N VAL A 113 26.53 15.47 20.21
CA VAL A 113 27.98 15.61 20.01
C VAL A 113 28.46 17.04 20.29
N LEU A 114 27.71 18.06 19.86
CA LEU A 114 28.11 19.47 19.99
C LEU A 114 27.83 20.06 21.38
N ASN A 115 26.68 19.75 21.98
CA ASN A 115 26.16 20.44 23.18
C ASN A 115 26.07 19.53 24.42
N GLY A 116 26.46 18.25 24.31
CA GLY A 116 26.69 17.37 25.46
C GLY A 116 25.47 16.81 26.19
N ALA A 117 24.23 17.16 25.83
CA ALA A 117 23.02 16.46 26.26
C ALA A 117 21.77 17.00 25.55
N SER A 118 21.16 16.22 24.66
CA SER A 118 19.78 16.45 24.24
C SER A 118 19.00 15.15 24.29
N LYS A 119 18.26 14.94 25.39
CA LYS A 119 17.36 13.78 25.57
C LYS A 119 15.98 13.96 24.94
N ASP A 120 15.68 15.15 24.42
CA ASP A 120 14.38 15.41 23.83
C ASP A 120 14.24 14.68 22.48
N ASN A 121 13.32 13.72 22.43
CA ASN A 121 12.96 12.95 21.25
C ASN A 121 11.47 13.08 20.91
N ALA A 122 10.79 14.11 21.43
CA ALA A 122 9.36 14.29 21.23
C ALA A 122 9.00 14.45 19.74
N ALA A 123 9.78 15.24 18.99
CA ALA A 123 9.57 15.45 17.55
C ALA A 123 9.72 14.15 16.74
N GLU A 124 10.81 13.40 16.95
CA GLU A 124 11.04 12.10 16.32
C GLU A 124 9.87 11.14 16.60
N ARG A 125 9.47 10.99 17.87
CA ARG A 125 8.36 10.10 18.26
C ARG A 125 7.04 10.51 17.62
N ALA A 126 6.76 11.81 17.53
CA ALA A 126 5.54 12.31 16.93
C ALA A 126 5.46 11.90 15.44
N GLU A 127 6.55 12.03 14.70
CA GLU A 127 6.65 11.63 13.30
C GLU A 127 6.51 10.12 13.12
N VAL A 128 7.14 9.29 13.97
CA VAL A 128 6.97 7.83 13.93
C VAL A 128 5.51 7.43 14.14
N VAL A 129 4.84 8.04 15.11
CA VAL A 129 3.43 7.75 15.41
C VAL A 129 2.53 8.20 14.26
N ALA A 130 2.78 9.38 13.67
CA ALA A 130 2.04 9.86 12.51
C ALA A 130 2.23 8.93 11.30
N GLY A 131 3.47 8.55 10.99
CA GLY A 131 3.80 7.62 9.92
C GLY A 131 3.15 6.25 10.10
N GLY A 132 3.07 5.76 11.34
CA GLY A 132 2.39 4.51 11.69
C GLY A 132 0.87 4.54 11.46
N LYS A 133 0.21 5.68 11.70
CA LYS A 133 -1.23 5.85 11.41
C LYS A 133 -1.52 5.77 9.91
N PHE A 134 -0.72 6.45 9.09
CA PHE A 134 -0.85 6.40 7.64
C PHE A 134 -0.55 5.00 7.10
N TYR A 135 0.46 4.32 7.64
CA TYR A 135 0.75 2.93 7.32
C TYR A 135 -0.45 2.02 7.58
N ALA A 136 -1.04 2.10 8.77
CA ALA A 136 -2.22 1.30 9.14
C ALA A 136 -3.43 1.61 8.24
N ALA A 137 -3.68 2.88 7.95
CA ALA A 137 -4.74 3.30 7.03
C ALA A 137 -4.53 2.74 5.61
N GLY A 138 -3.29 2.77 5.10
CA GLY A 138 -2.95 2.19 3.79
C GLY A 138 -3.20 0.68 3.72
N ILE A 139 -2.92 -0.07 4.78
CA ILE A 139 -3.22 -1.50 4.87
C ILE A 139 -4.73 -1.74 4.81
N ILE A 140 -5.51 -1.00 5.61
CA ILE A 140 -6.97 -1.14 5.64
C ILE A 140 -7.57 -0.87 4.26
N LEU A 141 -7.11 0.20 3.59
CA LEU A 141 -7.56 0.54 2.23
C LEU A 141 -7.19 -0.53 1.20
N THR A 142 -6.03 -1.15 1.33
CA THR A 142 -5.59 -2.23 0.44
C THR A 142 -6.51 -3.44 0.56
N PHE A 143 -6.82 -3.89 1.78
CA PHE A 143 -7.77 -4.99 1.99
C PHE A 143 -9.20 -4.61 1.60
N GLY A 144 -9.61 -3.37 1.88
CA GLY A 144 -10.90 -2.83 1.42
C GLY A 144 -11.03 -2.88 -0.10
N SER A 145 -9.97 -2.55 -0.83
CA SER A 145 -9.92 -2.65 -2.30
C SER A 145 -10.13 -4.08 -2.79
N ILE A 146 -9.43 -5.05 -2.19
CA ILE A 146 -9.57 -6.47 -2.54
C ILE A 146 -11.01 -6.95 -2.33
N ILE A 147 -11.62 -6.60 -1.19
CA ILE A 147 -13.00 -6.98 -0.89
C ILE A 147 -13.97 -6.34 -1.90
N ALA A 148 -13.81 -5.05 -2.19
CA ALA A 148 -14.64 -4.34 -3.15
C ALA A 148 -14.53 -4.95 -4.56
N PHE A 149 -13.32 -5.33 -4.97
CA PHE A 149 -13.08 -6.05 -6.23
C PHE A 149 -13.80 -7.40 -6.27
N LEU A 150 -13.65 -8.23 -5.23
CA LEU A 150 -14.29 -9.55 -5.18
C LEU A 150 -15.82 -9.45 -5.21
N LEU A 151 -16.40 -8.51 -4.47
CA LEU A 151 -17.83 -8.22 -4.52
C LEU A 151 -18.26 -7.73 -5.91
N GLY A 152 -17.47 -6.85 -6.53
CA GLY A 152 -17.68 -6.38 -7.90
C GLY A 152 -17.71 -7.54 -8.91
N CYS A 153 -16.76 -8.47 -8.82
CA CYS A 153 -16.73 -9.67 -9.64
C CYS A 153 -17.96 -10.55 -9.42
N GLY A 154 -18.33 -10.80 -8.16
CA GLY A 154 -19.50 -11.61 -7.82
C GLY A 154 -20.80 -11.03 -8.38
N LEU A 155 -20.99 -9.72 -8.26
CA LEU A 155 -22.15 -9.02 -8.80
C LEU A 155 -22.16 -8.98 -10.34
N ALA A 156 -21.00 -8.82 -10.99
CA ALA A 156 -20.88 -8.92 -12.44
C ALA A 156 -21.30 -10.31 -12.95
N LEU A 157 -20.83 -11.36 -12.27
CA LEU A 157 -21.21 -12.74 -12.59
C LEU A 157 -22.72 -12.96 -12.41
N ALA A 158 -23.27 -12.57 -11.26
CA ALA A 158 -24.70 -12.71 -10.97
C ALA A 158 -25.58 -11.94 -11.96
N GLY A 159 -25.15 -10.75 -12.39
CA GLY A 159 -25.91 -9.94 -13.35
C GLY A 159 -25.90 -10.44 -14.80
N VAL A 160 -25.06 -11.42 -15.12
CA VAL A 160 -24.90 -11.98 -16.48
C VAL A 160 -25.33 -13.45 -16.58
N LEU A 161 -25.49 -14.15 -15.44
CA LEU A 161 -25.91 -15.55 -15.44
C LEU A 161 -27.34 -15.70 -15.99
N PRO A 162 -27.60 -16.67 -16.88
CA PRO A 162 -28.95 -17.01 -17.30
C PRO A 162 -29.72 -17.61 -16.11
N ALA A 163 -30.96 -17.16 -15.91
CA ALA A 163 -31.90 -17.71 -14.92
C ALA A 163 -32.26 -19.17 -15.21
#